data_AF-K2ARR5-F1
#
_entry.id   AF-K2ARR5-F1
#
_cell.length_a   1.000
_cell.length_b   1.000
_cell.length_c   1.000
_cell.angle_alpha   90.00
_cell.angle_beta   90.00
_cell.angle_gamma   90.00
#
_symmetry.space_group_name_H-M   'P 1'
#
loop_
_entity.id
_entity.type
_entity.pdbx_description
1 polymer ?
#
loop_
_entity_poly.entity_id
_entity_poly.type
_entity_poly.pdbx_seq_one_letter_code
_entity_poly.pdbx_strand_id
1 'polypeptide(L)'
;MSFNPFKERGIAADKQLRNWQELNVKPYDKNEVHPYTKARIILMNGVEVEGAIFSHQFARNCNAPELKKQLALTRRVEQQQQKTINWLSPGDESPLETTIGYEQVAVDLTAFLAANVPDQYVKQVFDFGLLEDFDHLYRYANLLEMTQGVKAEKLVGKLTEITPGRPTVKEHRHPFDDVRKPMNRMAADPLTKLYTLTLLAGEQQTMNFYMNIGNTLQDQVGRGLYQEIAMIEEQHVTQYESLLDPQTPWIENA
;
A
#
# COMPACT_ATOMS: atom_id res chain seq x y z
N MET A 1 7.52 17.87 24.45
CA MET A 1 7.60 16.46 24.91
C MET A 1 7.39 15.58 23.69
N SER A 2 8.33 14.70 23.35
CA SER A 2 8.14 13.76 22.24
C SER A 2 7.16 12.67 22.66
N PHE A 3 6.21 12.35 21.79
CA PHE A 3 5.31 11.21 21.93
C PHE A 3 6.12 9.92 22.14
N ASN A 4 5.74 9.09 23.13
CA ASN A 4 6.33 7.76 23.33
C ASN A 4 5.22 6.70 23.26
N PRO A 5 5.05 6.02 22.11
CA PRO A 5 3.96 5.08 21.91
C PRO A 5 3.96 3.91 22.91
N PHE A 6 5.11 3.53 23.47
CA PHE A 6 5.23 2.45 24.44
C PHE A 6 4.70 2.81 25.84
N LYS A 7 4.43 4.09 26.11
CA LYS A 7 3.83 4.56 27.37
C LYS A 7 2.34 4.84 27.25
N GLU A 8 1.81 4.85 26.03
CA GLU A 8 0.40 5.07 25.78
C GLU A 8 -0.39 3.79 26.04
N ARG A 9 -1.45 3.89 26.82
CA ARG A 9 -2.31 2.73 27.15
C ARG A 9 -3.29 2.38 26.03
N GLY A 10 -3.32 3.17 24.95
CA GLY A 10 -4.31 3.05 23.89
C GLY A 10 -5.75 3.30 24.38
N ILE A 11 -6.70 3.04 23.50
CA ILE A 11 -8.13 3.04 23.78
C ILE A 11 -8.60 1.58 23.71
N ALA A 12 -9.39 1.11 24.67
CA ALA A 12 -9.94 -0.24 24.61
C ALA A 12 -10.79 -0.42 23.34
N ALA A 13 -10.74 -1.59 22.69
CA ALA A 13 -11.35 -1.80 21.36
C ALA A 13 -12.86 -1.46 21.31
N ASP A 14 -13.60 -1.74 22.39
CA ASP A 14 -15.01 -1.40 22.55
C ASP A 14 -15.29 0.11 22.60
N LYS A 15 -14.27 0.91 22.93
CA LYS A 15 -14.31 2.38 23.01
C LYS A 15 -13.70 3.08 21.81
N GLN A 16 -13.21 2.33 20.81
CA GLN A 16 -12.67 2.91 19.58
C GLN A 16 -13.75 3.15 18.51
N LEU A 17 -14.96 2.64 18.73
CA LEU A 17 -16.08 2.82 17.80
C LEU A 17 -16.54 4.27 17.75
N ARG A 18 -16.71 4.76 16.53
CA ARG A 18 -17.14 6.13 16.21
C ARG A 18 -18.59 6.17 15.75
N ASN A 19 -19.22 7.33 15.95
CA ASN A 19 -20.57 7.58 15.45
C ASN A 19 -20.55 8.03 13.97
N TRP A 20 -21.72 8.08 13.33
CA TRP A 20 -21.83 8.41 11.90
C TRP A 20 -21.36 9.82 11.54
N GLN A 21 -21.47 10.78 12.46
CA GLN A 21 -20.99 12.14 12.23
C GLN A 21 -19.46 12.17 12.26
N GLU A 22 -18.83 11.44 13.17
CA GLU A 22 -17.36 11.32 13.27
C GLU A 22 -16.75 10.56 12.08
N LEU A 23 -17.48 9.61 11.49
CA LEU A 23 -17.04 8.87 10.30
C LEU A 23 -17.16 9.69 9.01
N ASN A 24 -18.05 10.69 8.97
CA ASN A 24 -18.23 11.57 7.83
C ASN A 24 -17.20 12.71 7.85
N VAL A 25 -15.94 12.36 7.64
CA VAL A 25 -14.82 13.31 7.67
C VAL A 25 -14.91 14.34 6.54
N LYS A 26 -14.34 15.52 6.78
CA LYS A 26 -14.21 16.56 5.75
C LYS A 26 -13.00 16.23 4.85
N PRO A 27 -13.17 16.14 3.52
CA PRO A 27 -12.05 15.94 2.61
C PRO A 27 -11.05 17.09 2.64
N TYR A 28 -9.79 16.80 2.31
CA TYR A 28 -8.78 17.85 2.12
C TYR A 28 -8.98 18.60 0.80
N ASP A 29 -8.42 19.80 0.69
CA ASP A 29 -8.32 20.50 -0.60
C ASP A 29 -7.12 19.94 -1.38
N LYS A 30 -7.37 19.37 -2.56
CA LYS A 30 -6.32 18.73 -3.37
C LYS A 30 -5.21 19.68 -3.81
N ASN A 31 -5.46 20.98 -3.83
CA ASN A 31 -4.51 22.03 -4.25
C ASN A 31 -3.68 22.58 -3.10
N GLU A 32 -4.14 22.43 -1.86
CA GLU A 32 -3.45 22.97 -0.67
C GLU A 32 -2.75 21.88 0.16
N VAL A 33 -3.25 20.64 0.08
CA VAL A 33 -2.73 19.54 0.88
C VAL A 33 -1.28 19.19 0.52
N HIS A 34 -0.47 18.91 1.53
CA HIS A 34 0.90 18.46 1.32
C HIS A 34 0.90 17.03 0.70
N PRO A 35 1.78 16.72 -0.28
CA PRO A 35 1.85 15.39 -0.92
C PRO A 35 1.98 14.24 0.08
N TYR A 36 2.87 14.35 1.06
CA TYR A 36 2.99 13.36 2.14
C TYR A 36 1.79 13.24 3.08
N THR A 37 0.81 14.13 3.04
CA THR A 37 -0.47 13.87 3.70
C THR A 37 -1.28 12.88 2.87
N LYS A 38 -1.31 13.04 1.53
CA LYS A 38 -1.92 12.05 0.63
C LYS A 38 -1.23 10.69 0.73
N ALA A 39 0.10 10.66 0.72
CA ALA A 39 0.88 9.43 0.83
C ALA A 39 0.54 8.65 2.12
N ARG A 40 0.44 9.35 3.25
CA ARG A 40 0.01 8.74 4.53
C ARG A 40 -1.41 8.21 4.47
N ILE A 41 -2.33 8.94 3.84
CA ILE A 41 -3.73 8.50 3.68
C ILE A 41 -3.79 7.23 2.84
N ILE A 42 -3.06 7.18 1.72
CA ILE A 42 -3.00 6.01 0.83
C ILE A 42 -2.39 4.80 1.55
N LEU A 43 -1.22 4.97 2.18
CA LEU A 43 -0.55 3.89 2.91
C LEU A 43 -1.41 3.37 4.05
N MET A 44 -1.94 4.25 4.90
CA MET A 44 -2.77 3.83 6.02
C MET A 44 -4.08 3.19 5.55
N ASN A 45 -4.66 3.67 4.46
CA ASN A 45 -5.78 2.97 3.84
C ASN A 45 -5.40 1.54 3.45
N GLY A 46 -4.23 1.32 2.84
CA GLY A 46 -3.76 -0.02 2.48
C GLY A 46 -3.56 -0.94 3.68
N VAL A 47 -2.94 -0.43 4.75
CA VAL A 47 -2.78 -1.16 6.02
C VAL A 47 -4.13 -1.60 6.59
N GLU A 48 -5.11 -0.70 6.65
CA GLU A 48 -6.44 -1.04 7.19
C GLU A 48 -7.24 -1.99 6.28
N VAL A 49 -7.07 -1.87 4.96
CA VAL A 49 -7.70 -2.78 4.00
C VAL A 49 -7.13 -4.19 4.13
N GLU A 50 -5.79 -4.32 4.20
CA GLU A 50 -5.12 -5.59 4.45
C GLU A 50 -5.65 -6.21 5.75
N GLY A 51 -5.59 -5.49 6.87
CA GLY A 51 -5.99 -6.03 8.18
C GLY A 51 -7.46 -6.45 8.22
N ALA A 52 -8.35 -5.67 7.58
CA ALA A 52 -9.76 -6.01 7.47
C ALA A 52 -10.01 -7.28 6.63
N ILE A 53 -9.36 -7.40 5.47
CA ILE A 53 -9.50 -8.55 4.57
C ILE A 53 -8.85 -9.79 5.17
N PHE A 54 -7.63 -9.67 5.69
CA PHE A 54 -6.92 -10.72 6.41
C PHE A 54 -7.79 -11.30 7.52
N SER A 55 -8.38 -10.45 8.36
CA SER A 55 -9.21 -10.92 9.46
C SER A 55 -10.48 -11.65 8.98
N HIS A 56 -11.02 -11.33 7.80
CA HIS A 56 -12.07 -12.13 7.16
C HIS A 56 -11.55 -13.50 6.72
N GLN A 57 -10.36 -13.56 6.11
CA GLN A 57 -9.70 -14.81 5.75
C GLN A 57 -9.42 -15.67 6.98
N PHE A 58 -8.94 -15.06 8.07
CA PHE A 58 -8.66 -15.75 9.32
C PHE A 58 -9.94 -16.32 9.92
N ALA A 59 -11.02 -15.54 9.98
CA ALA A 59 -12.29 -16.01 10.51
C ALA A 59 -12.90 -17.17 9.71
N ARG A 60 -12.60 -17.29 8.41
CA ARG A 60 -13.00 -18.44 7.58
C ARG A 60 -12.21 -19.71 7.89
N ASN A 61 -10.97 -19.57 8.31
CA ASN A 61 -10.04 -20.68 8.59
C ASN A 61 -9.85 -20.94 10.10
N CYS A 62 -10.66 -20.31 10.95
CA CYS A 62 -10.62 -20.46 12.41
C CYS A 62 -11.84 -21.22 12.93
N ASN A 63 -11.61 -22.23 13.76
CA ASN A 63 -12.68 -23.01 14.42
C ASN A 63 -13.02 -22.51 15.84
N ALA A 64 -12.25 -21.57 16.42
CA ALA A 64 -12.46 -21.06 17.77
C ALA A 64 -13.51 -19.93 17.79
N PRO A 65 -14.73 -20.14 18.33
CA PRO A 65 -15.81 -19.16 18.24
C PRO A 65 -15.49 -17.82 18.93
N GLU A 66 -14.79 -17.88 20.08
CA GLU A 66 -14.40 -16.67 20.80
C GLU A 66 -13.40 -15.82 20.01
N LEU A 67 -12.43 -16.45 19.34
CA LEU A 67 -11.50 -15.74 18.47
C LEU A 67 -12.23 -15.08 17.29
N LYS A 68 -13.22 -15.75 16.70
CA LYS A 68 -14.05 -15.16 15.62
C LYS A 68 -14.83 -13.93 16.09
N LYS A 69 -15.31 -13.91 17.34
CA LYS A 69 -15.96 -12.72 17.92
C LYS A 69 -14.96 -11.58 18.09
N GLN A 70 -13.75 -11.85 18.58
CA GLN A 70 -12.69 -10.84 18.69
C GLN A 70 -12.31 -10.28 17.32
N LEU A 71 -12.08 -11.15 16.33
CA LEU A 71 -11.82 -10.73 14.94
C LEU A 71 -12.95 -9.86 14.37
N ALA A 72 -14.21 -10.16 14.69
CA ALA A 72 -15.34 -9.35 14.25
C ALA A 72 -15.38 -7.96 14.90
N LEU A 73 -15.03 -7.84 16.18
CA LEU A 73 -14.91 -6.56 16.87
C LEU A 73 -13.75 -5.74 16.29
N THR A 74 -12.56 -6.33 16.18
CA THR A 74 -11.38 -5.69 15.57
C THR A 74 -11.70 -5.17 14.18
N ARG A 75 -12.24 -6.02 13.28
CA ARG A 75 -12.61 -5.56 11.92
C ARG A 75 -13.59 -4.42 11.91
N ARG A 76 -14.49 -4.30 12.90
CA ARG A 76 -15.43 -3.17 12.92
C ARG A 76 -14.68 -1.86 13.16
N VAL A 77 -13.68 -1.89 14.04
CA VAL A 77 -12.80 -0.76 14.32
C VAL A 77 -11.94 -0.43 13.10
N GLU A 78 -11.23 -1.42 12.54
CA GLU A 78 -10.38 -1.25 11.33
C GLU A 78 -11.21 -0.70 10.15
N GLN A 79 -12.41 -1.24 9.92
CA GLN A 79 -13.28 -0.72 8.86
C GLN A 79 -13.68 0.74 9.11
N GLN A 80 -13.97 1.15 10.35
CA GLN A 80 -14.28 2.55 10.65
C GLN A 80 -13.06 3.47 10.45
N GLN A 81 -11.87 2.99 10.82
CA GLN A 81 -10.61 3.71 10.62
C GLN A 81 -10.27 3.84 9.14
N GLN A 82 -10.39 2.76 8.36
CA GLN A 82 -10.26 2.77 6.90
C GLN A 82 -11.15 3.84 6.26
N LYS A 83 -12.45 3.93 6.61
CA LYS A 83 -13.36 4.95 6.04
C LYS A 83 -12.94 6.35 6.46
N THR A 84 -12.62 6.54 7.74
CA THR A 84 -12.16 7.83 8.27
C THR A 84 -10.93 8.32 7.53
N ILE A 85 -9.98 7.44 7.23
CA ILE A 85 -8.72 7.81 6.57
C ILE A 85 -8.93 7.97 5.07
N ASN A 86 -9.45 6.95 4.39
CA ASN A 86 -9.59 6.96 2.94
C ASN A 86 -10.53 8.06 2.43
N TRP A 87 -11.56 8.43 3.20
CA TRP A 87 -12.55 9.44 2.79
C TRP A 87 -12.09 10.87 3.07
N LEU A 88 -10.84 11.06 3.54
CA LEU A 88 -10.18 12.34 3.48
C LEU A 88 -9.81 12.72 2.03
N SER A 89 -9.61 11.74 1.14
CA SER A 89 -9.39 11.99 -0.28
C SER A 89 -10.64 12.58 -0.93
N PRO A 90 -10.52 13.71 -1.66
CA PRO A 90 -11.66 14.41 -2.22
C PRO A 90 -12.11 13.78 -3.54
N GLY A 91 -13.38 13.99 -3.90
CA GLY A 91 -13.98 13.44 -5.12
C GLY A 91 -13.61 14.19 -6.41
N ASP A 92 -12.82 15.27 -6.33
CA ASP A 92 -12.39 16.09 -7.46
C ASP A 92 -10.94 15.79 -7.91
N GLU A 93 -10.33 14.73 -7.37
CA GLU A 93 -9.12 14.11 -7.92
C GLU A 93 -9.46 13.16 -9.07
N SER A 94 -8.75 13.30 -10.19
CA SER A 94 -8.87 12.36 -11.30
C SER A 94 -8.23 11.02 -10.93
N PRO A 95 -8.67 9.89 -11.52
CA PRO A 95 -8.03 8.60 -11.31
C PRO A 95 -6.52 8.60 -11.51
N LEU A 96 -6.03 9.39 -12.47
CA LEU A 96 -4.61 9.48 -12.78
C LEU A 96 -3.86 10.38 -11.79
N GLU A 97 -4.49 11.43 -11.25
CA GLU A 97 -3.94 12.18 -10.12
C GLU A 97 -3.80 11.28 -8.88
N THR A 98 -4.80 10.42 -8.61
CA THR A 98 -4.74 9.43 -7.54
C THR A 98 -3.61 8.42 -7.79
N THR A 99 -3.46 7.91 -9.03
CA THR A 99 -2.34 7.03 -9.40
C THR A 99 -0.98 7.65 -9.10
N ILE A 100 -0.74 8.92 -9.42
CA ILE A 100 0.52 9.57 -9.04
C ILE A 100 0.76 9.53 -7.52
N GLY A 101 -0.29 9.63 -6.72
CA GLY A 101 -0.20 9.47 -5.27
C GLY A 101 0.18 8.05 -4.83
N TYR A 102 -0.37 7.02 -5.49
CA TYR A 102 -0.01 5.62 -5.24
C TYR A 102 1.45 5.36 -5.59
N GLU A 103 1.88 5.78 -6.78
CA GLU A 103 3.26 5.63 -7.24
C GLU A 103 4.26 6.41 -6.39
N GLN A 104 3.86 7.59 -5.88
CA GLN A 104 4.68 8.31 -4.90
C GLN A 104 4.86 7.50 -3.61
N VAL A 105 3.81 6.83 -3.14
CA VAL A 105 3.91 5.95 -1.96
C VAL A 105 4.85 4.80 -2.25
N ALA A 106 4.69 4.09 -3.38
CA ALA A 106 5.55 2.96 -3.75
C ALA A 106 7.02 3.37 -3.74
N VAL A 107 7.40 4.42 -4.48
CA VAL A 107 8.78 4.91 -4.54
C VAL A 107 9.32 5.31 -3.16
N ASP A 108 8.65 6.22 -2.45
CA ASP A 108 9.23 6.80 -1.24
C ASP A 108 9.19 5.83 -0.04
N LEU A 109 8.13 5.01 0.05
CA LEU A 109 8.04 3.97 1.08
C LEU A 109 9.09 2.90 0.84
N THR A 110 9.16 2.33 -0.37
CA THR A 110 10.10 1.25 -0.68
C THR A 110 11.54 1.71 -0.50
N ALA A 111 11.88 2.94 -0.94
CA ALA A 111 13.20 3.52 -0.71
C ALA A 111 13.53 3.65 0.78
N PHE A 112 12.60 4.15 1.59
CA PHE A 112 12.80 4.27 3.04
C PHE A 112 12.97 2.89 3.70
N LEU A 113 12.11 1.92 3.38
CA LEU A 113 12.17 0.59 3.96
C LEU A 113 13.45 -0.15 3.54
N ALA A 114 13.84 -0.08 2.28
CA ALA A 114 15.07 -0.69 1.77
C ALA A 114 16.32 -0.10 2.43
N ALA A 115 16.33 1.20 2.72
CA ALA A 115 17.45 1.84 3.40
C ALA A 115 17.60 1.43 4.88
N ASN A 116 16.51 0.95 5.51
CA ASN A 116 16.46 0.72 6.95
C ASN A 116 16.25 -0.76 7.34
N VAL A 117 15.90 -1.65 6.40
CA VAL A 117 15.65 -3.06 6.70
C VAL A 117 16.95 -3.78 7.10
N PRO A 118 16.99 -4.46 8.27
CA PRO A 118 18.21 -5.13 8.72
C PRO A 118 18.65 -6.31 7.84
N ASP A 119 17.68 -7.07 7.32
CA ASP A 119 17.94 -8.27 6.52
C ASP A 119 18.40 -7.90 5.10
N GLN A 120 19.62 -8.32 4.75
CA GLN A 120 20.23 -7.98 3.45
C GLN A 120 19.54 -8.62 2.25
N TYR A 121 18.92 -9.79 2.41
CA TYR A 121 18.17 -10.42 1.32
C TYR A 121 16.85 -9.69 1.10
N VAL A 122 16.13 -9.35 2.18
CA VAL A 122 14.91 -8.53 2.08
C VAL A 122 15.21 -7.16 1.48
N LYS A 123 16.34 -6.54 1.86
CA LYS A 123 16.81 -5.30 1.23
C LYS A 123 16.93 -5.43 -0.28
N GLN A 124 17.59 -6.49 -0.77
CA GLN A 124 17.76 -6.71 -2.22
C GLN A 124 16.42 -6.86 -2.94
N VAL A 125 15.44 -7.48 -2.29
CA VAL A 125 14.09 -7.63 -2.84
C VAL A 125 13.37 -6.27 -2.91
N PHE A 126 13.49 -5.44 -1.87
CA PHE A 126 12.92 -4.09 -1.87
C PHE A 126 13.62 -3.17 -2.90
N ASP A 127 14.95 -3.20 -2.97
CA ASP A 127 15.71 -2.45 -3.99
C ASP A 127 15.29 -2.85 -5.40
N PHE A 128 14.98 -4.14 -5.62
CA PHE A 128 14.54 -4.62 -6.92
C PHE A 128 13.17 -4.06 -7.32
N GLY A 129 12.18 -4.09 -6.42
CA GLY A 129 10.86 -3.51 -6.67
C GLY A 129 10.90 -2.00 -6.84
N LEU A 130 11.70 -1.30 -6.02
CA LEU A 130 11.89 0.16 -6.11
C LEU A 130 12.34 0.63 -7.51
N LEU A 131 13.17 -0.17 -8.20
CA LEU A 131 13.58 0.17 -9.56
C LEU A 131 12.41 0.14 -10.55
N GLU A 132 11.39 -0.70 -10.31
CA GLU A 132 10.17 -0.78 -11.12
C GLU A 132 9.24 0.38 -10.76
N ASP A 133 9.05 0.69 -9.47
CA ASP A 133 8.24 1.82 -9.00
C ASP A 133 8.68 3.18 -9.59
N PHE A 134 10.00 3.39 -9.74
CA PHE A 134 10.51 4.58 -10.43
C PHE A 134 10.00 4.67 -11.89
N ASP A 135 10.01 3.55 -12.62
CA ASP A 135 9.51 3.50 -14.00
C ASP A 135 8.00 3.76 -14.05
N HIS A 136 7.23 3.18 -13.13
CA HIS A 136 5.78 3.34 -13.07
C HIS A 136 5.39 4.80 -12.83
N LEU A 137 5.99 5.44 -11.81
CA LEU A 137 5.80 6.87 -11.54
C LEU A 137 6.15 7.72 -12.76
N TYR A 138 7.28 7.43 -13.42
CA TYR A 138 7.72 8.14 -14.63
C TYR A 138 6.73 8.00 -15.78
N ARG A 139 6.21 6.80 -16.02
CA ARG A 139 5.29 6.55 -17.14
C ARG A 139 3.90 7.13 -16.88
N TYR A 140 3.38 7.02 -15.66
CA TYR A 140 2.13 7.67 -15.30
C TYR A 140 2.24 9.19 -15.28
N ALA A 141 3.39 9.75 -14.89
CA ALA A 141 3.63 11.20 -15.00
C ALA A 141 3.54 11.68 -16.45
N ASN A 142 4.14 10.94 -17.39
CA ASN A 142 4.05 11.24 -18.81
C ASN A 142 2.60 11.12 -19.32
N LEU A 143 1.87 10.07 -18.93
CA LEU A 143 0.45 9.92 -19.29
C LEU A 143 -0.38 11.09 -18.77
N LEU A 144 -0.12 11.54 -17.53
CA LEU A 144 -0.83 12.66 -16.91
C LEU A 144 -0.60 13.98 -17.66
N GLU A 145 0.65 14.28 -18.01
CA GLU A 145 0.96 15.49 -18.78
C GLU A 145 0.34 15.41 -20.18
N MET A 146 0.43 14.25 -20.84
CA MET A 146 -0.11 14.05 -22.19
C MET A 146 -1.64 14.17 -22.26
N THR A 147 -2.36 13.65 -21.27
CA THR A 147 -3.83 13.54 -21.31
C THR A 147 -4.54 14.67 -20.58
N GLN A 148 -3.95 15.22 -19.53
CA GLN A 148 -4.58 16.24 -18.67
C GLN A 148 -3.79 17.56 -18.63
N GLY A 149 -2.58 17.62 -19.20
CA GLY A 149 -1.72 18.81 -19.15
C GLY A 149 -1.21 19.13 -17.74
N VAL A 150 -1.31 18.18 -16.81
CA VAL A 150 -0.89 18.33 -15.41
C VAL A 150 0.51 17.77 -15.25
N LYS A 151 1.40 18.59 -14.68
CA LYS A 151 2.77 18.19 -14.34
C LYS A 151 2.80 17.43 -13.02
N ALA A 152 3.22 16.16 -13.05
CA ALA A 152 3.24 15.30 -11.88
C ALA A 152 4.14 15.82 -10.75
N GLU A 153 5.19 16.60 -11.07
CA GLU A 153 6.06 17.25 -10.08
C GLU A 153 5.30 18.18 -9.14
N LYS A 154 4.15 18.72 -9.58
CA LYS A 154 3.26 19.50 -8.71
C LYS A 154 2.56 18.61 -7.69
N LEU A 155 2.14 17.40 -8.08
CA LEU A 155 1.43 16.46 -7.23
C LEU A 155 2.37 15.80 -6.21
N VAL A 156 3.58 15.43 -6.62
CA VAL A 156 4.60 14.87 -5.71
C VAL A 156 5.37 15.96 -4.94
N GLY A 157 5.09 17.23 -5.21
CA GLY A 157 5.71 18.40 -4.56
C GLY A 157 7.20 18.55 -4.79
N LYS A 158 7.76 17.91 -5.83
CA LYS A 158 9.21 17.80 -6.08
C LYS A 158 9.99 17.15 -4.94
N LEU A 159 9.32 16.35 -4.11
CA LEU A 159 9.93 15.61 -3.01
C LEU A 159 10.39 14.21 -3.45
N THR A 160 9.71 13.67 -4.46
CA THR A 160 9.99 12.36 -5.06
C THR A 160 10.55 12.56 -6.46
N GLU A 161 11.59 11.80 -6.79
CA GLU A 161 12.22 11.85 -8.11
C GLU A 161 11.34 11.12 -9.13
N ILE A 162 11.03 11.79 -10.25
CA ILE A 162 10.32 11.20 -11.38
C ILE A 162 11.36 10.92 -12.46
N THR A 163 11.77 9.66 -12.57
CA THR A 163 12.91 9.24 -13.41
C THR A 163 12.68 7.84 -13.96
N PRO A 164 13.18 7.51 -15.16
CA PRO A 164 13.09 6.14 -15.67
C PRO A 164 13.75 5.14 -14.71
N GLY A 165 13.07 4.01 -14.52
CA GLY A 165 13.53 2.93 -13.67
C GLY A 165 14.09 1.74 -14.45
N ARG A 166 13.78 0.53 -13.97
CA ARG A 166 14.02 -0.71 -14.70
C ARG A 166 13.19 -0.67 -15.99
N PRO A 167 13.74 -0.98 -17.19
CA PRO A 167 12.94 -0.90 -18.41
C PRO A 167 11.80 -1.91 -18.42
N THR A 168 10.56 -1.46 -18.69
CA THR A 168 9.34 -2.30 -18.65
C THR A 168 9.42 -3.58 -19.47
N VAL A 169 10.12 -3.57 -20.61
CA VAL A 169 10.33 -4.79 -21.42
C VAL A 169 11.08 -5.91 -20.68
N LYS A 170 11.72 -5.58 -19.55
CA LYS A 170 12.40 -6.54 -18.66
C LYS A 170 11.62 -6.79 -17.37
N GLU A 171 10.58 -6.02 -17.09
CA GLU A 171 9.82 -6.07 -15.84
C GLU A 171 9.04 -7.38 -15.72
N HIS A 172 8.27 -7.70 -16.75
CA HIS A 172 7.53 -8.96 -16.87
C HIS A 172 8.46 -10.17 -16.87
N ARG A 173 8.17 -11.10 -15.97
CA ARG A 173 8.90 -12.35 -15.79
C ARG A 173 7.95 -13.51 -15.58
N HIS A 174 8.48 -14.72 -15.58
CA HIS A 174 7.67 -15.91 -15.33
C HIS A 174 7.22 -15.90 -13.85
N PRO A 175 5.96 -16.25 -13.51
CA PRO A 175 5.45 -16.17 -12.14
C PRO A 175 6.27 -16.94 -11.09
N PHE A 176 6.98 -17.98 -11.49
CA PHE A 176 7.88 -18.73 -10.59
C PHE A 176 9.10 -17.93 -10.17
N ASP A 177 9.53 -16.97 -10.99
CA ASP A 177 10.68 -16.12 -10.73
C ASP A 177 10.32 -14.95 -9.81
N ASP A 178 9.03 -14.74 -9.51
CA ASP A 178 8.56 -13.76 -8.52
C ASP A 178 8.72 -14.28 -7.08
N VAL A 179 8.59 -15.59 -6.90
CA VAL A 179 8.64 -16.22 -5.57
C VAL A 179 10.04 -16.06 -4.95
N ARG A 180 10.08 -15.45 -3.77
CA ARG A 180 11.29 -15.22 -2.99
C ARG A 180 11.47 -16.26 -1.90
N LYS A 181 12.68 -16.31 -1.35
CA LYS A 181 13.00 -17.17 -0.21
C LYS A 181 12.34 -16.58 1.05
N PRO A 182 11.51 -17.34 1.78
CA PRO A 182 10.87 -16.83 2.99
C PRO A 182 11.90 -16.55 4.07
N MET A 183 11.61 -15.56 4.91
CA MET A 183 12.34 -15.31 6.15
C MET A 183 12.09 -16.45 7.16
N ASN A 184 12.90 -16.52 8.21
CA ASN A 184 12.66 -17.43 9.33
C ASN A 184 11.93 -16.67 10.45
N ARG A 185 10.69 -17.05 10.78
CA ARG A 185 9.86 -16.35 11.77
C ARG A 185 10.47 -16.25 13.16
N MET A 186 11.32 -17.21 13.56
CA MET A 186 11.92 -17.23 14.89
C MET A 186 13.19 -16.38 14.97
N ALA A 187 13.88 -16.20 13.85
CA ALA A 187 15.17 -15.51 13.78
C ALA A 187 15.10 -14.10 13.15
N ALA A 188 14.06 -13.81 12.36
CA ALA A 188 13.91 -12.54 11.67
C ALA A 188 13.73 -11.38 12.66
N ASP A 189 14.44 -10.28 12.40
CA ASP A 189 14.33 -9.05 13.17
C ASP A 189 12.88 -8.52 13.13
N PRO A 190 12.31 -8.05 14.25
CA PRO A 190 10.97 -7.46 14.27
C PRO A 190 10.77 -6.33 13.25
N LEU A 191 11.80 -5.52 12.98
CA LEU A 191 11.73 -4.47 11.95
C LEU A 191 11.62 -5.05 10.55
N THR A 192 12.34 -6.13 10.24
CA THR A 192 12.20 -6.81 8.95
C THR A 192 10.77 -7.27 8.73
N LYS A 193 10.14 -7.89 9.73
CA LYS A 193 8.74 -8.33 9.64
C LYS A 193 7.79 -7.16 9.43
N LEU A 194 7.93 -6.12 10.26
CA LEU A 194 7.09 -4.92 10.18
C LEU A 194 7.20 -4.26 8.81
N TYR A 195 8.42 -4.11 8.28
CA TYR A 195 8.65 -3.48 6.99
C TYR A 195 8.09 -4.32 5.84
N THR A 196 8.29 -5.63 5.85
CA THR A 196 7.69 -6.53 4.84
C THR A 196 6.17 -6.47 4.86
N LEU A 197 5.53 -6.52 6.03
CA LEU A 197 4.07 -6.42 6.14
C LEU A 197 3.55 -5.04 5.69
N THR A 198 4.26 -3.97 6.06
CA THR A 198 3.89 -2.59 5.67
C THR A 198 3.97 -2.40 4.16
N LEU A 199 5.05 -2.86 3.53
CA LEU A 199 5.21 -2.77 2.08
C LEU A 199 4.15 -3.62 1.37
N LEU A 200 3.98 -4.88 1.78
CA LEU A 200 2.97 -5.77 1.21
C LEU A 200 1.56 -5.17 1.25
N ALA A 201 1.17 -4.55 2.37
CA ALA A 201 -0.13 -3.91 2.50
C ALA A 201 -0.29 -2.69 1.55
N GLY A 202 0.78 -1.92 1.34
CA GLY A 202 0.82 -0.84 0.36
C GLY A 202 0.60 -1.36 -1.06
N GLU A 203 1.35 -2.39 -1.46
CA GLU A 203 1.32 -2.94 -2.82
C GLU A 203 0.01 -3.66 -3.13
N GLN A 204 -0.53 -4.41 -2.17
CA GLN A 204 -1.87 -4.98 -2.32
C GLN A 204 -2.92 -3.90 -2.54
N GLN A 205 -2.78 -2.73 -1.90
CA GLN A 205 -3.70 -1.62 -2.10
C GLN A 205 -3.51 -0.94 -3.47
N THR A 206 -2.28 -0.80 -3.97
CA THR A 206 -1.98 -0.35 -5.35
C THR A 206 -2.60 -1.30 -6.37
N MET A 207 -2.32 -2.60 -6.25
CA MET A 207 -2.89 -3.65 -7.10
C MET A 207 -4.43 -3.62 -7.08
N ASN A 208 -5.04 -3.56 -5.89
CA ASN A 208 -6.49 -3.48 -5.74
C ASN A 208 -7.07 -2.24 -6.44
N PHE A 209 -6.38 -1.10 -6.38
CA PHE A 209 -6.81 0.10 -7.08
C PHE A 209 -6.74 -0.09 -8.61
N TYR A 210 -5.64 -0.64 -9.12
CA TYR A 210 -5.47 -0.87 -10.57
C TYR A 210 -6.44 -1.90 -11.14
N MET A 211 -6.78 -2.95 -10.38
CA MET A 211 -7.81 -3.92 -10.74
C MET A 211 -9.19 -3.29 -11.01
N ASN A 212 -9.47 -2.10 -10.44
CA ASN A 212 -10.78 -1.46 -10.52
C ASN A 212 -10.80 -0.17 -11.34
N ILE A 213 -9.64 0.44 -11.60
CA ILE A 213 -9.59 1.76 -12.23
C ILE A 213 -9.12 1.71 -13.68
N GLY A 214 -8.22 0.79 -14.05
CA GLY A 214 -7.60 0.76 -15.38
C GLY A 214 -8.62 0.61 -16.52
N ASN A 215 -9.73 -0.09 -16.26
CA ASN A 215 -10.83 -0.28 -17.20
C ASN A 215 -11.75 0.95 -17.35
N THR A 216 -11.57 2.00 -16.55
CA THR A 216 -12.39 3.24 -16.59
C THR A 216 -11.77 4.34 -17.45
N LEU A 217 -10.50 4.21 -17.82
CA LEU A 217 -9.80 5.17 -18.67
C LEU A 217 -10.45 5.18 -20.07
N GLN A 218 -10.64 6.39 -20.61
CA GLN A 218 -11.34 6.61 -21.87
C GLN A 218 -10.47 6.26 -23.09
N ASP A 219 -9.17 6.54 -23.03
CA ASP A 219 -8.25 6.34 -24.14
C ASP A 219 -7.51 5.00 -24.05
N GLN A 220 -7.16 4.42 -25.21
CA GLN A 220 -6.51 3.11 -25.27
C GLN A 220 -5.05 3.15 -24.76
N VAL A 221 -4.38 4.30 -24.82
CA VAL A 221 -3.00 4.43 -24.36
C VAL A 221 -2.95 4.29 -22.84
N GLY A 222 -3.82 5.01 -22.13
CA GLY A 222 -3.98 4.91 -20.68
C GLY A 222 -4.43 3.51 -20.27
N ARG A 223 -5.45 2.94 -20.92
CA ARG A 223 -5.89 1.56 -20.64
C ARG A 223 -4.77 0.55 -20.80
N GLY A 224 -4.00 0.64 -21.88
CA GLY A 224 -2.85 -0.22 -22.14
C GLY A 224 -1.76 -0.08 -21.08
N LEU A 225 -1.45 1.15 -20.67
CA LEU A 225 -0.46 1.41 -19.62
C LEU A 225 -0.89 0.84 -18.28
N TYR A 226 -2.14 1.09 -17.85
CA TYR A 226 -2.67 0.52 -16.61
C TYR A 226 -2.69 -1.01 -16.66
N GLN A 227 -3.07 -1.61 -17.79
CA GLN A 227 -3.07 -3.07 -17.91
C GLN A 227 -1.65 -3.64 -17.79
N GLU A 228 -0.66 -2.99 -18.39
CA GLU A 228 0.74 -3.43 -18.33
C GLU A 228 1.29 -3.33 -16.91
N ILE A 229 1.21 -2.16 -16.28
CA ILE A 229 1.74 -1.93 -14.92
C ILE A 229 0.96 -2.76 -13.89
N ALA A 230 -0.37 -2.91 -14.00
CA ALA A 230 -1.14 -3.73 -13.07
C ALA A 230 -0.69 -5.20 -13.02
N MET A 231 -0.16 -5.74 -14.13
CA MET A 231 0.41 -7.09 -14.15
C MET A 231 1.80 -7.15 -13.48
N ILE A 232 2.46 -6.02 -13.27
CA ILE A 232 3.73 -5.89 -12.54
C ILE A 232 3.43 -5.72 -11.05
N GLU A 233 2.40 -4.96 -10.68
CA GLU A 233 1.93 -4.90 -9.28
C GLU A 233 1.58 -6.27 -8.71
N GLU A 234 0.98 -7.15 -9.53
CA GLU A 234 0.71 -8.54 -9.11
C GLU A 234 2.02 -9.33 -8.84
N GLN A 235 3.06 -9.09 -9.64
CA GLN A 235 4.39 -9.66 -9.43
C GLN A 235 5.02 -9.14 -8.14
N HIS A 236 4.83 -7.85 -7.81
CA HIS A 236 5.28 -7.24 -6.57
C HIS A 236 4.60 -7.86 -5.35
N VAL A 237 3.28 -8.02 -5.40
CA VAL A 237 2.52 -8.68 -4.33
C VAL A 237 3.04 -10.11 -4.11
N THR A 238 3.18 -10.92 -5.17
CA THR A 238 3.75 -12.28 -5.09
C THR A 238 5.17 -12.28 -4.51
N GLN A 239 6.00 -11.32 -4.92
CA GLN A 239 7.36 -11.15 -4.45
C GLN A 239 7.41 -10.85 -2.95
N TYR A 240 6.61 -9.91 -2.46
CA TYR A 240 6.68 -9.48 -1.06
C TYR A 240 5.96 -10.44 -0.11
N GLU A 241 4.86 -11.06 -0.52
CA GLU A 241 4.16 -12.04 0.31
C GLU A 241 5.00 -13.31 0.53
N SER A 242 5.77 -13.72 -0.48
CA SER A 242 6.64 -14.90 -0.38
C SER A 242 7.84 -14.71 0.55
N LEU A 243 8.13 -13.48 0.97
CA LEU A 243 9.10 -13.22 2.03
C LEU A 243 8.57 -13.64 3.40
N LEU A 244 7.26 -13.71 3.61
CA LEU A 244 6.68 -14.14 4.87
C LEU A 244 6.92 -15.64 5.10
N ASP A 245 7.17 -16.01 6.36
CA ASP A 245 7.39 -17.41 6.72
C ASP A 245 6.05 -18.18 6.70
N PRO A 246 5.91 -19.23 5.85
CA PRO A 246 4.66 -19.98 5.72
C PRO A 246 4.28 -20.78 6.98
N GLN A 247 5.19 -20.91 7.96
CA GLN A 247 4.92 -21.54 9.25
C GLN A 247 4.37 -20.56 10.30
N THR A 248 4.26 -19.27 9.96
CA THR A 248 3.71 -18.26 10.86
C THR A 248 2.22 -18.53 11.11
N PRO A 249 1.79 -18.72 12.37
CA PRO A 249 0.38 -18.84 12.69
C PRO A 249 -0.37 -17.57 12.29
N TRP A 250 -1.61 -17.70 11.85
CA TRP A 250 -2.47 -16.57 11.44
C TRP A 250 -2.55 -15.44 12.47
N ILE A 251 -2.48 -15.75 13.77
CA ILE A 251 -2.54 -14.73 14.83
C ILE A 251 -1.27 -13.85 14.91
N GLU A 252 -0.18 -14.28 14.27
CA GLU A 252 1.11 -13.59 14.20
C GLU A 252 1.45 -13.17 12.75
N ASN A 253 0.56 -13.41 11.78
CA ASN A 253 0.77 -13.17 10.36
C ASN A 253 -0.15 -12.05 9.82
N ALA A 254 -0.29 -10.99 10.63
CA ALA A 254 -1.07 -9.79 10.37
C ALA A 254 -0.25 -8.57 10.80
#